data_AF-A0A6P9AV78-F1
#
_entry.id   AF-A0A6P9AV78-F1
#
_cell.length_a   1.000
_cell.length_b   1.000
_cell.length_c   1.000
_cell.angle_alpha   90.00
_cell.angle_beta   90.00
_cell.angle_gamma   90.00
#
_symmetry.space_group_name_H-M   'P 1'
#
loop_
_entity.id
_entity.type
_entity.pdbx_description
1 polymer ?
#
loop_
_entity_poly.entity_id
_entity_poly.type
_entity_poly.pdbx_seq_one_letter_code
_entity_poly.pdbx_strand_id
1 'polypeptide(L)'
;MSIMYAAVDSREREEQPVWEYNLYMYLYFVIFIIFGSFFTLNLFIGVIIDNFNQQKKKLGGQDIFMTEEQKKYYNAMKKLGSKKPQKPIPRPLVSPPKLGLQALDCKYPTGQ
;
A
#
# COMPACT_ATOMS: atom_id res chain seq x y z
N MET A 1 2.37 -20.47 -27.92
CA MET A 1 2.08 -21.82 -28.46
C MET A 1 2.80 -22.11 -29.77
N SER A 2 3.00 -21.13 -30.67
CA SER A 2 3.72 -21.32 -31.94
C SER A 2 5.09 -22.00 -31.80
N ILE A 3 5.87 -21.62 -30.79
CA ILE A 3 7.20 -22.19 -30.51
C ILE A 3 7.11 -23.67 -30.09
N MET A 4 6.10 -24.03 -29.30
CA MET A 4 5.89 -25.40 -28.84
C MET A 4 5.46 -26.31 -30.00
N TYR A 5 4.53 -25.84 -30.84
CA TYR A 5 4.11 -26.59 -32.03
C TYR A 5 5.26 -26.76 -33.03
N ALA A 6 6.04 -25.70 -33.29
CA ALA A 6 7.21 -25.80 -34.14
C ALA A 6 8.27 -26.78 -33.62
N ALA A 7 8.47 -26.86 -32.30
CA ALA A 7 9.39 -27.81 -31.69
C ALA A 7 8.89 -29.25 -31.79
N VAL A 8 7.60 -29.49 -31.57
CA VAL A 8 6.98 -30.82 -31.65
C VAL A 8 6.92 -31.34 -33.08
N ASP A 9 6.71 -30.46 -34.06
CA ASP A 9 6.68 -30.83 -35.48
C ASP A 9 8.09 -30.93 -36.11
N SER A 10 9.15 -30.57 -35.36
CA SER A 10 10.52 -30.52 -35.88
C SER A 10 11.13 -31.90 -36.17
N ARG A 11 11.97 -31.95 -37.20
CA ARG A 11 12.64 -33.16 -37.73
C ARG A 11 14.16 -32.93 -37.86
N GLU A 12 14.81 -33.67 -38.76
CA GLU A 12 16.22 -33.46 -39.14
C GLU A 12 16.39 -32.11 -39.87
N ARG A 13 17.62 -31.62 -39.92
CA ARG A 13 17.96 -30.39 -40.65
C ARG A 13 17.66 -30.56 -42.14
N GLU A 14 17.09 -29.51 -42.76
CA GLU A 14 16.65 -29.48 -44.18
C GLU A 14 15.42 -30.35 -44.50
N GLU A 15 14.75 -30.95 -43.51
CA GLU A 15 13.46 -31.63 -43.71
C GLU A 15 12.27 -30.72 -43.37
N GLN A 16 11.18 -30.87 -44.12
CA GLN A 16 9.93 -30.18 -43.81
C GLN A 16 9.31 -30.76 -42.52
N PRO A 17 8.82 -29.92 -41.59
CA PRO A 17 8.14 -30.37 -40.38
C PRO A 17 6.91 -31.23 -40.71
N VAL A 18 6.70 -32.25 -39.87
CA VAL A 18 5.55 -33.15 -39.96
C VAL A 18 4.82 -33.10 -38.63
N TRP A 19 3.50 -33.14 -38.70
CA TRP A 19 2.64 -33.03 -37.53
C TRP A 19 2.98 -34.08 -36.46
N GLU A 20 3.27 -33.61 -35.25
CA GLU A 20 3.56 -34.40 -34.04
C GLU A 20 4.68 -35.44 -34.19
N TYR A 21 5.70 -35.16 -35.00
CA TYR A 21 6.84 -36.06 -35.19
C TYR A 21 7.65 -36.29 -33.90
N ASN A 22 7.86 -35.25 -33.09
CA ASN A 22 8.70 -35.29 -31.88
C ASN A 22 7.91 -34.95 -30.60
N LEU A 23 7.03 -35.87 -30.19
CA LEU A 23 6.20 -35.76 -28.98
C LEU A 23 7.03 -35.55 -27.69
N TYR A 24 8.28 -36.03 -27.63
CA TYR A 24 9.14 -35.86 -26.45
C TYR A 24 9.48 -34.40 -26.15
N MET A 25 9.33 -33.49 -27.13
CA MET A 25 9.55 -32.06 -26.93
C MET A 25 8.55 -31.43 -25.96
N TYR A 26 7.35 -31.99 -25.79
CA TYR A 26 6.43 -31.56 -24.73
C TYR A 26 7.04 -31.74 -23.34
N LEU A 27 7.73 -32.86 -23.11
CA LEU A 27 8.36 -33.15 -21.83
C LEU A 27 9.46 -32.13 -21.50
N TYR A 28 10.23 -31.71 -22.51
CA TYR A 28 11.23 -30.64 -22.36
C TYR A 28 10.58 -29.34 -21.86
N PHE A 29 9.49 -28.90 -22.46
CA PHE A 29 8.80 -27.68 -22.03
C PHE A 29 8.19 -27.81 -20.63
N VAL A 30 7.63 -28.96 -20.27
CA VAL A 30 7.08 -29.19 -18.92
C VAL A 30 8.18 -29.06 -17.86
N ILE A 31 9.33 -29.73 -18.07
CA ILE A 31 10.47 -29.66 -17.16
C ILE A 31 11.01 -28.22 -17.11
N PHE A 32 11.14 -27.55 -18.25
CA PHE A 32 11.62 -26.17 -18.31
C PHE A 32 10.68 -25.19 -17.59
N ILE A 33 9.37 -25.37 -17.64
CA ILE A 33 8.43 -24.51 -16.92
C ILE A 33 8.55 -24.73 -15.40
N ILE A 34 8.67 -25.99 -14.96
CA ILE A 34 8.83 -26.35 -13.54
C ILE A 34 10.15 -25.77 -12.99
N PHE A 35 11.28 -26.08 -13.61
CA PHE A 35 12.58 -25.66 -13.08
C PHE A 35 13.01 -24.26 -13.52
N GLY A 36 12.66 -23.85 -14.73
CA GLY A 36 12.98 -22.52 -15.24
C GLY A 36 12.03 -21.49 -14.66
N SER A 37 10.73 -21.58 -14.91
CA SER A 37 9.79 -20.51 -14.53
C SER A 37 9.46 -20.50 -13.04
N PHE A 38 9.09 -21.63 -12.42
CA PHE A 38 8.72 -21.59 -11.00
C PHE A 38 9.91 -21.28 -10.09
N PHE A 39 11.09 -21.85 -10.34
CA PHE A 39 12.26 -21.52 -9.52
C PHE A 39 12.69 -20.07 -9.72
N THR A 40 12.81 -19.60 -10.96
CA THR A 40 13.26 -18.22 -11.22
C THR A 40 12.26 -17.19 -10.72
N LEU A 41 10.95 -17.39 -10.90
CA LEU A 41 9.93 -16.46 -10.39
C LEU A 41 9.86 -16.46 -8.86
N ASN A 42 9.85 -17.64 -8.24
CA ASN A 42 9.76 -17.74 -6.78
C ASN A 42 11.04 -17.20 -6.11
N LEU A 43 12.22 -17.45 -6.68
CA LEU A 43 13.48 -16.90 -6.19
C LEU A 43 13.58 -15.40 -6.46
N PHE A 44 13.11 -14.93 -7.63
CA PHE A 44 13.11 -13.50 -7.96
C PHE A 44 12.25 -12.70 -6.98
N ILE A 45 11.00 -13.12 -6.74
CA ILE A 45 10.13 -12.49 -5.74
C ILE A 45 10.76 -12.55 -4.34
N GLY A 46 11.40 -13.67 -3.99
CA GLY A 46 12.12 -13.80 -2.73
C GLY A 46 13.25 -12.77 -2.57
N VAL A 47 14.11 -12.60 -3.59
CA VAL A 47 15.20 -11.62 -3.58
C VAL A 47 14.65 -10.20 -3.52
N ILE A 48 13.59 -9.89 -4.27
CA ILE A 48 12.94 -8.58 -4.26
C ILE A 48 12.37 -8.28 -2.87
N ILE A 49 11.58 -9.18 -2.29
CA ILE A 49 10.99 -9.01 -0.96
C ILE A 49 12.08 -8.86 0.10
N ASP A 50 13.12 -9.70 0.06
CA ASP A 50 14.21 -9.63 1.02
C ASP A 50 14.96 -8.29 0.89
N ASN A 51 15.22 -7.84 -0.34
CA ASN A 51 15.83 -6.54 -0.58
C ASN A 51 14.96 -5.38 -0.05
N PHE A 52 13.66 -5.40 -0.30
CA PHE A 52 12.72 -4.41 0.26
C PHE A 52 12.68 -4.45 1.78
N ASN A 53 12.72 -5.63 2.39
CA ASN A 53 12.74 -5.79 3.84
C ASN A 53 14.04 -5.27 4.46
N GLN A 54 15.18 -5.50 3.82
CA GLN A 54 16.47 -4.92 4.21
C GLN A 54 16.45 -3.40 4.13
N GLN A 55 15.89 -2.83 3.05
CA GLN A 55 15.71 -1.38 2.93
C GLN A 55 14.79 -0.84 4.05
N LYS A 56 13.69 -1.53 4.35
CA LYS A 56 12.75 -1.12 5.41
C LYS A 56 13.43 -1.11 6.79
N LYS A 57 14.31 -2.08 7.07
CA LYS A 57 15.11 -2.10 8.31
C LYS A 57 16.12 -0.95 8.37
N LYS A 58 16.82 -0.66 7.26
CA LYS A 58 17.79 0.46 7.18
C LYS A 58 17.14 1.83 7.37
N LEU A 59 15.89 2.00 6.92
CA LEU A 59 15.09 3.21 7.17
C LEU A 59 14.42 3.22 8.55
N GLY A 60 14.84 2.37 9.49
CA GLY A 60 14.35 2.38 10.88
C GLY A 60 12.89 1.94 11.03
N GLY A 61 12.39 1.09 10.12
CA GLY A 61 11.00 0.64 10.14
C GLY A 61 9.99 1.66 9.61
N GLN A 62 10.47 2.80 9.07
CA GLN A 62 9.61 3.66 8.26
C GLN A 62 9.22 2.96 6.96
N ASP A 63 7.92 2.91 6.66
CA ASP A 63 7.46 2.43 5.36
C ASP A 63 8.02 3.33 4.24
N ILE A 64 8.74 2.70 3.31
CA ILE A 64 9.49 3.35 2.21
C ILE A 64 8.55 4.11 1.26
N PHE A 65 7.28 3.71 1.20
CA PHE A 65 6.26 4.32 0.35
C PHE A 65 5.52 5.49 1.02
N MET A 66 5.79 5.79 2.31
CA MET A 66 5.08 6.82 3.06
C MET A 66 5.93 8.09 3.21
N THR A 67 5.48 9.17 2.56
CA THR A 67 6.07 10.49 2.68
C THR A 67 5.93 11.03 4.11
N GLU A 68 6.80 11.96 4.48
CA GLU A 68 6.81 12.52 5.85
C GLU A 68 5.50 13.22 6.23
N GLU A 69 4.83 13.84 5.26
CA GLU A 69 3.56 14.54 5.46
C GLU A 69 2.40 13.56 5.77
N GLN A 70 2.36 12.43 5.07
CA GLN A 70 1.39 11.37 5.32
C GLN A 70 1.61 10.70 6.69
N LYS A 71 2.86 10.54 7.13
CA LYS A 71 3.17 10.04 8.49
C LYS A 71 2.63 10.96 9.59
N LYS A 72 2.76 12.29 9.42
CA LYS A 72 2.20 13.26 10.37
C LYS A 72 0.68 13.14 10.47
N TYR A 73 0.01 13.03 9.32
CA TYR A 73 -1.45 12.86 9.27
C TYR A 73 -1.90 11.57 9.97
N TYR A 74 -1.23 10.44 9.68
CA TYR A 74 -1.52 9.15 10.32
C TYR A 74 -1.36 9.20 11.85
N ASN A 75 -0.26 9.81 12.33
CA ASN A 75 0.00 9.96 13.77
C ASN A 75 -1.06 10.83 14.47
N ALA A 76 -1.53 11.90 13.81
CA ALA A 76 -2.59 12.74 14.34
C ALA A 76 -3.91 11.98 14.47
N MET A 77 -4.30 11.23 13.42
CA MET A 77 -5.53 10.43 13.42
C MET A 77 -5.51 9.30 14.47
N LYS A 78 -4.39 8.58 14.59
CA LYS A 78 -4.23 7.51 15.60
C LYS A 78 -4.36 8.05 17.03
N LYS A 79 -3.82 9.25 17.28
CA LYS A 79 -3.88 9.92 18.59
C LYS A 79 -5.29 10.45 18.91
N LEU A 80 -6.04 10.88 17.89
CA LEU A 80 -7.45 11.26 18.00
C LEU A 80 -8.34 10.05 18.32
N GLY A 81 -8.15 8.91 17.65
CA GLY A 81 -8.92 7.69 17.92
C GLY A 81 -8.67 7.06 19.30
N SER A 82 -7.49 7.29 19.90
CA SER A 82 -7.12 6.75 21.21
C SER A 82 -7.64 7.58 22.40
N LYS A 83 -8.08 8.82 22.17
CA LYS A 83 -8.63 9.67 23.24
C LYS A 83 -10.11 9.37 23.41
N LYS A 84 -10.49 8.91 24.60
CA LYS A 84 -11.90 8.87 24.98
C LYS A 84 -12.45 10.30 24.97
N PRO A 85 -13.60 10.55 24.33
CA PRO A 85 -14.21 11.87 24.36
C PRO A 85 -14.49 12.27 25.81
N GLN A 86 -14.05 13.47 26.20
CA GLN A 86 -14.45 14.00 27.49
C GLN A 86 -15.94 14.27 27.44
N LYS A 87 -16.68 13.83 28.47
CA LYS A 87 -18.10 14.17 28.58
C LYS A 87 -18.22 15.69 28.55
N PRO A 88 -19.11 16.27 27.72
CA PRO A 88 -19.33 17.71 27.71
C PRO A 88 -19.58 18.21 29.14
N ILE A 89 -19.02 19.37 29.48
CA ILE A 89 -19.20 19.97 30.80
C ILE A 89 -20.71 20.05 31.07
N PRO A 90 -21.20 19.52 32.22
CA PRO A 90 -22.62 19.55 32.55
C PRO A 90 -23.13 20.98 32.46
N ARG A 91 -24.26 21.17 31.78
CA ARG A 91 -24.88 22.48 31.67
C ARG A 91 -25.18 23.00 33.08
N PRO A 92 -24.79 24.25 33.42
CA PRO A 92 -25.12 24.81 34.71
C PRO A 92 -26.64 24.82 34.90
N LEU A 93 -27.10 24.32 36.06
CA LEU A 93 -28.52 24.22 36.41
C LEU A 93 -29.14 25.57 36.81
N VAL A 94 -28.30 26.56 37.06
CA VAL A 94 -28.73 27.92 37.33
C VAL A 94 -28.79 28.69 36.01
N SER A 95 -29.98 29.21 35.70
CA SER A 95 -30.05 30.33 34.76
C SER A 95 -29.14 31.43 35.32
N PRO A 96 -28.24 32.04 34.53
CA PRO A 96 -27.57 33.25 34.98
C PRO A 96 -28.67 34.21 35.48
N PRO A 97 -28.44 34.95 36.58
CA PRO A 97 -29.34 36.04 36.93
C PRO A 97 -29.55 36.81 35.64
N LYS A 98 -30.82 36.99 35.22
CA LYS A 98 -31.12 37.89 34.11
C LYS A 98 -30.56 39.22 34.57
N LEU A 99 -29.33 39.53 34.13
CA LEU A 99 -28.75 40.84 34.32
C LEU A 99 -29.72 41.70 33.55
N GLY A 100 -30.58 42.40 34.31
CA GLY A 100 -31.62 43.23 33.75
C GLY A 100 -30.97 44.05 32.67
N LEU A 101 -31.55 44.00 31.48
CA LEU A 101 -31.15 44.83 30.36
C LEU A 101 -31.54 46.28 30.70
N GLN A 102 -30.92 46.85 31.73
CA GLN A 102 -31.17 48.20 32.22
C GLN A 102 -29.83 48.81 32.60
N ALA A 103 -29.44 49.72 31.70
CA ALA A 103 -28.42 50.74 31.85
C ALA A 103 -26.98 50.25 32.04
N LEU A 104 -26.17 50.45 31.00
CA LEU A 104 -25.28 51.62 31.00
C LEU A 104 -24.98 52.00 29.55
N ASP A 105 -25.75 52.98 29.07
CA ASP A 105 -25.30 53.96 28.07
C ASP A 105 -24.04 54.66 28.62
N CYS A 106 -22.89 54.00 28.59
CA CYS A 106 -21.61 54.66 28.78
C CYS A 106 -21.15 55.21 27.43
N LYS A 107 -21.55 56.46 27.18
CA LYS A 107 -20.84 57.42 26.31
C LYS A 107 -19.32 57.19 26.41
N TYR A 108 -18.68 56.87 25.30
CA TYR A 108 -17.23 57.05 25.15
C TYR A 108 -16.93 58.56 25.02
N PRO A 109 -16.07 59.16 25.84
CA PRO A 109 -15.43 60.42 25.51
C PRO A 109 -14.20 60.13 24.66
N THR A 110 -14.18 60.63 23.42
CA THR A 110 -12.93 60.82 22.67
C THR A 110 -12.09 61.88 23.39
N GLY A 111 -10.86 61.51 23.76
CA GLY A 111 -9.93 62.39 24.48
C GLY A 111 -9.54 63.64 23.70
N GLN A 112 -9.40 64.74 24.44
CA GLN A 112 -8.23 65.62 24.39
C GLN A 112 -7.48 65.43 25.71
#